data_AF-A0A2G9ZSX4-F1
#
_entry.id   AF-A0A2G9ZSX4-F1
#
_cell.length_a   1.000
_cell.length_b   1.000
_cell.length_c   1.000
_cell.angle_alpha   90.00
_cell.angle_beta   90.00
_cell.angle_gamma   90.00
#
_symmetry.space_group_name_H-M   'P 1'
#
loop_
_entity.id
_entity.type
_entity.pdbx_description
1 polymer ?
#
loop_
_entity_poly.entity_id
_entity_poly.type
_entity_poly.pdbx_seq_one_letter_code
_entity_poly.pdbx_strand_id
1 'polypeptide(L)'
;MTVIAPRKSVVKEKLKDLFYLPHDVWCMHECVFSDKHQVAYHVTTLDMVKRLMDYGFHPPTIYFPLVVSGAIMIEPTETESKENLDAFIEAMRAIAKEAKENPGLLKSAPTRCKVKRLDEVAAARRPCLTG
;
A
#
# COMPACT_ATOMS: atom_id res chain seq x y z
N MET A 1 -1.86 -33.06 9.32
CA MET A 1 -1.88 -32.56 7.93
C MET A 1 -1.62 -31.05 8.01
N THR A 2 -0.36 -30.66 8.01
CA THR A 2 0.04 -29.26 8.20
C THR A 2 -0.21 -28.52 6.89
N VAL A 3 -1.39 -27.93 6.75
CA VAL A 3 -1.72 -27.10 5.59
C VAL A 3 -0.83 -25.86 5.69
N ILE A 4 0.14 -25.76 4.80
CA ILE A 4 0.90 -24.52 4.57
C ILE A 4 -0.15 -23.45 4.31
N ALA A 5 -0.33 -22.50 5.24
CA ALA A 5 -1.26 -21.42 5.05
C ALA A 5 -0.91 -20.72 3.72
N PRO A 6 -1.86 -20.52 2.81
CA PRO A 6 -1.56 -19.86 1.53
C PRO A 6 -0.91 -18.51 1.81
N ARG A 7 0.16 -18.16 1.06
CA ARG A 7 1.00 -16.96 1.26
C ARG A 7 0.20 -15.65 1.47
N LYS A 8 -1.01 -15.62 0.92
CA LYS A 8 -2.01 -14.55 0.94
C LYS A 8 -2.61 -14.32 2.33
N SER A 9 -2.87 -15.42 3.04
CA SER A 9 -3.23 -15.39 4.46
C SER A 9 -2.11 -14.75 5.29
N VAL A 10 -0.84 -14.90 4.89
CA VAL A 10 0.28 -14.34 5.66
C VAL A 10 0.27 -12.81 5.60
N VAL A 11 0.10 -12.21 4.42
CA VAL A 11 0.03 -10.75 4.30
C VAL A 11 -1.14 -10.19 5.11
N LYS A 12 -2.34 -10.79 4.97
CA LYS A 12 -3.52 -10.39 5.74
C LYS A 12 -3.25 -10.43 7.24
N GLU A 13 -2.80 -11.57 7.74
CA GLU A 13 -2.59 -11.82 9.17
C GLU A 13 -1.47 -10.97 9.77
N LYS A 14 -0.45 -10.62 8.98
CA LYS A 14 0.70 -9.82 9.43
C LYS A 14 0.47 -8.31 9.42
N LEU A 15 -0.58 -7.84 8.73
CA LEU A 15 -0.87 -6.41 8.56
C LEU A 15 -2.20 -5.97 9.18
N LYS A 16 -3.12 -6.89 9.54
CA LYS A 16 -4.43 -6.55 10.11
C LYS A 16 -4.40 -5.86 11.47
N ASP A 17 -3.28 -5.91 12.17
CA ASP A 17 -3.05 -5.19 13.43
C ASP A 17 -2.73 -3.70 13.20
N LEU A 18 -2.28 -3.33 12.00
CA LEU A 18 -1.88 -1.96 11.66
C LEU A 18 -2.87 -1.27 10.72
N PHE A 19 -3.40 -2.01 9.75
CA PHE A 19 -4.33 -1.50 8.75
C PHE A 19 -5.73 -1.98 9.05
N TYR A 20 -6.73 -1.13 8.79
CA TYR A 20 -8.12 -1.52 8.97
C TYR A 20 -8.49 -2.56 7.92
N LEU A 21 -9.05 -3.69 8.36
CA LEU A 21 -9.53 -4.76 7.50
C LEU A 21 -11.07 -4.75 7.49
N PRO A 22 -11.72 -4.19 6.45
CA PRO A 22 -13.18 -4.05 6.42
C PRO A 22 -13.93 -5.38 6.43
N HIS A 23 -13.33 -6.41 5.82
CA HIS A 23 -13.89 -7.75 5.71
C HIS A 23 -12.85 -8.77 6.18
N ASP A 24 -12.89 -9.15 7.47
CA ASP A 24 -12.04 -10.20 8.01
C ASP A 24 -12.64 -11.59 7.75
N VAL A 25 -12.65 -11.96 6.47
CA VAL A 25 -13.09 -13.26 5.98
C VAL A 25 -11.91 -14.04 5.41
N TRP A 26 -12.16 -15.28 5.00
CA TRP A 26 -11.18 -16.03 4.22
C TRP A 26 -10.95 -15.33 2.87
N CYS A 27 -9.69 -14.98 2.61
CA CYS A 27 -9.28 -14.34 1.36
C CYS A 27 -8.87 -15.40 0.33
N MET A 28 -9.29 -15.22 -0.93
CA MET A 28 -8.94 -16.12 -2.02
C MET A 28 -7.56 -15.78 -2.59
N HIS A 29 -7.45 -14.88 -3.58
CA HIS A 29 -6.17 -14.49 -4.18
C HIS A 29 -5.60 -13.16 -3.68
N GLU A 30 -6.46 -12.31 -3.12
CA GLU A 30 -6.13 -10.94 -2.70
C GLU A 30 -6.72 -10.61 -1.33
N CYS A 31 -6.22 -9.55 -0.70
CA CYS A 31 -6.79 -8.95 0.50
C CYS A 31 -6.91 -7.43 0.35
N VAL A 32 -7.93 -6.84 0.95
CA VAL A 32 -8.23 -5.40 0.84
C VAL A 32 -8.17 -4.76 2.23
N PHE A 33 -7.26 -3.81 2.39
CA PHE A 33 -7.18 -2.95 3.56
C PHE A 33 -7.74 -1.56 3.28
N SER A 34 -7.95 -0.77 4.34
CA SER A 34 -8.30 0.64 4.28
C SER A 34 -7.34 1.48 5.12
N ASP A 35 -7.08 2.70 4.67
CA ASP A 35 -6.31 3.72 5.40
C ASP A 35 -7.04 4.35 6.61
N LYS A 36 -8.21 3.83 7.00
CA LYS A 36 -9.05 4.35 8.10
C LYS A 36 -8.26 4.68 9.38
N HIS A 37 -7.26 3.89 9.75
CA HIS A 37 -6.43 4.16 10.93
C HIS A 37 -5.42 5.31 10.69
N GLN A 38 -4.91 5.44 9.47
CA GLN A 38 -3.85 6.38 9.10
C GLN A 38 -4.40 7.79 8.80
N VAL A 39 -5.69 7.91 8.49
CA VAL A 39 -6.38 9.21 8.35
C VAL A 39 -6.21 10.08 9.62
N ALA A 40 -6.16 9.47 10.80
CA ALA A 40 -5.93 10.17 12.07
C ALA A 40 -4.57 10.91 12.12
N TYR A 41 -3.59 10.47 11.31
CA TYR A 41 -2.28 11.09 11.18
C TYR A 41 -2.16 11.97 9.93
N HIS A 42 -3.29 12.23 9.25
CA HIS A 42 -3.37 12.97 7.99
C HIS A 42 -2.50 12.36 6.89
N VAL A 43 -2.45 11.02 6.87
CA VAL A 43 -1.78 10.21 5.86
C VAL A 43 -2.85 9.51 5.04
N THR A 44 -2.77 9.63 3.71
CA THR A 44 -3.68 8.96 2.77
C THR A 44 -3.09 7.65 2.26
N THR A 45 -3.95 6.82 1.66
CA THR A 45 -3.54 5.67 0.86
C THR A 45 -2.46 6.00 -0.16
N LEU A 46 -2.63 7.10 -0.91
CA LEU A 46 -1.65 7.55 -1.89
C LEU A 46 -0.29 7.83 -1.24
N ASP A 47 -0.27 8.47 -0.06
CA ASP A 47 0.98 8.76 0.64
C ASP A 47 1.73 7.50 1.05
N MET A 48 1.01 6.49 1.56
CA MET A 48 1.60 5.21 1.94
C MET A 48 2.19 4.47 0.75
N VAL A 49 1.47 4.40 -0.39
CA VAL A 49 2.00 3.69 -1.55
C VAL A 49 3.09 4.45 -2.28
N LYS A 50 3.10 5.79 -2.24
CA LYS A 50 4.25 6.57 -2.71
C LYS A 50 5.47 6.35 -1.82
N ARG A 51 5.28 6.20 -0.51
CA ARG A 51 6.36 5.81 0.40
C ARG A 51 6.88 4.41 0.14
N LEU A 52 6.00 3.47 -0.18
CA LEU A 52 6.37 2.10 -0.56
C LEU A 52 7.32 2.05 -1.77
N MET A 53 7.22 3.01 -2.70
CA MET A 53 8.17 3.13 -3.81
C MET A 53 9.61 3.41 -3.35
N ASP A 54 9.81 4.11 -2.23
CA ASP A 54 11.14 4.36 -1.66
C ASP A 54 11.75 3.09 -1.03
N TYR A 55 10.92 2.08 -0.72
CA TYR A 55 11.36 0.75 -0.31
C TYR A 55 11.66 -0.17 -1.50
N GLY A 56 11.50 0.31 -2.74
CA GLY A 56 11.79 -0.46 -3.95
C GLY A 56 10.64 -1.35 -4.43
N PHE A 57 9.44 -1.21 -3.87
CA PHE A 57 8.26 -1.96 -4.28
C PHE A 57 7.37 -1.15 -5.22
N HIS A 58 6.80 -1.83 -6.21
CA HIS A 58 5.69 -1.26 -6.97
C HIS A 58 4.45 -1.16 -6.08
N PRO A 59 3.70 -0.05 -6.11
CA PRO A 59 2.43 0.06 -5.40
C PRO A 59 1.45 -1.07 -5.75
N PRO A 60 0.69 -1.60 -4.77
CA PRO A 60 -0.48 -2.41 -5.06
C PRO A 60 -1.59 -1.56 -5.69
N THR A 61 -2.69 -2.20 -6.08
CA THR A 61 -3.89 -1.48 -6.52
C THR A 61 -4.44 -0.65 -5.36
N ILE A 62 -4.76 0.62 -5.62
CA ILE A 62 -5.35 1.53 -4.64
C ILE A 62 -6.69 2.06 -5.11
N TYR A 63 -7.53 2.49 -4.17
CA TYR A 63 -8.87 3.07 -4.42
C TYR A 63 -9.83 2.15 -5.19
N PHE A 64 -9.55 0.85 -5.18
CA PHE A 64 -10.45 -0.19 -5.64
C PHE A 64 -10.38 -1.38 -4.66
N PRO A 65 -11.51 -2.04 -4.32
CA PRO A 65 -12.88 -1.74 -4.77
C PRO A 65 -13.45 -0.45 -4.15
N LEU A 66 -14.38 0.21 -4.88
CA LEU A 66 -14.94 1.51 -4.48
C LEU A 66 -15.75 1.50 -3.18
N VAL A 67 -16.24 0.32 -2.75
CA VAL A 67 -16.97 0.15 -1.50
C VAL A 67 -16.07 0.21 -0.25
N VAL A 68 -14.75 0.23 -0.44
CA VAL A 68 -13.76 0.40 0.63
C VAL A 68 -13.08 1.77 0.46
N SER A 69 -13.35 2.67 1.39
CA SER A 69 -12.68 3.99 1.41
C SER A 69 -11.18 3.81 1.67
N GLY A 70 -10.34 4.50 0.87
CA GLY A 70 -8.89 4.39 0.98
C GLY A 70 -8.39 2.96 0.78
N ALA A 71 -8.98 2.23 -0.18
CA ALA A 71 -8.64 0.83 -0.42
C ALA A 71 -7.18 0.63 -0.81
N ILE A 72 -6.55 -0.38 -0.22
CA ILE A 72 -5.25 -0.93 -0.61
C ILE A 72 -5.46 -2.42 -0.86
N MET A 73 -5.46 -2.83 -2.12
CA MET A 73 -5.76 -4.19 -2.55
C MET A 73 -4.47 -4.91 -2.95
N ILE A 74 -4.06 -5.86 -2.12
CA ILE A 74 -2.79 -6.58 -2.22
C ILE A 74 -3.05 -8.00 -2.70
N GLU A 75 -2.48 -8.33 -3.86
CA GLU A 75 -2.55 -9.65 -4.48
C GLU A 75 -1.13 -10.22 -4.64
N PRO A 76 -0.63 -11.00 -3.66
CA PRO A 76 0.62 -11.72 -3.84
C PRO A 76 0.36 -12.96 -4.71
N THR A 77 0.98 -13.00 -5.89
CA THR A 77 0.91 -14.16 -6.78
C THR A 77 1.71 -15.33 -6.21
N GLU A 78 1.42 -16.55 -6.67
CA GLU A 78 2.09 -17.77 -6.23
C GLU A 78 3.59 -17.82 -6.56
N THR A 79 4.02 -17.00 -7.52
CA THR A 79 5.40 -16.92 -8.01
C THR A 79 6.32 -16.09 -7.11
N GLU A 80 5.77 -15.21 -6.27
CA GLU A 80 6.59 -14.41 -5.36
C GLU A 80 7.31 -15.28 -4.34
N SER A 81 8.57 -14.98 -4.05
CA SER A 81 9.34 -15.71 -3.03
C SER A 81 8.83 -15.37 -1.62
N LYS A 82 9.12 -16.24 -0.64
CA LYS A 82 8.78 -15.93 0.76
C LYS A 82 9.54 -14.70 1.23
N GLU A 83 10.78 -14.56 0.82
CA GLU A 83 11.69 -13.47 1.15
C GLU A 83 11.15 -12.12 0.63
N ASN A 84 10.64 -12.08 -0.61
CA ASN A 84 10.02 -10.89 -1.18
C ASN A 84 8.75 -10.49 -0.40
N LEU A 85 7.93 -11.46 -0.03
CA LEU A 85 6.71 -11.21 0.74
C LEU A 85 7.02 -10.71 2.15
N ASP A 86 7.99 -11.30 2.82
CA ASP A 86 8.42 -10.85 4.14
C ASP A 86 8.97 -9.42 4.05
N ALA A 87 9.81 -9.12 3.04
CA ALA A 87 10.33 -7.76 2.83
C ALA A 87 9.23 -6.74 2.53
N PHE A 88 8.21 -7.13 1.75
CA PHE A 88 7.04 -6.29 1.48
C PHE A 88 6.23 -6.02 2.76
N ILE A 89 5.99 -7.07 3.57
CA ILE A 89 5.29 -6.94 4.85
C ILE A 89 6.06 -5.98 5.76
N GLU A 90 7.37 -6.18 5.93
CA GLU A 90 8.20 -5.31 6.76
C GLU A 90 8.20 -3.85 6.26
N ALA A 91 8.22 -3.62 4.95
CA ALA A 91 8.08 -2.28 4.38
C ALA A 91 6.72 -1.65 4.75
N MET A 92 5.61 -2.38 4.55
CA MET A 92 4.26 -1.89 4.92
C MET A 92 4.13 -1.62 6.42
N ARG A 93 4.72 -2.48 7.25
CA ARG A 93 4.76 -2.29 8.71
C ARG A 93 5.55 -1.05 9.11
N ALA A 94 6.71 -0.83 8.48
CA ALA A 94 7.51 0.38 8.70
C ALA A 94 6.73 1.63 8.27
N ILE A 95 6.07 1.61 7.11
CA ILE A 95 5.25 2.73 6.61
C ILE A 95 4.10 3.06 7.56
N ALA A 96 3.42 2.06 8.13
CA ALA A 96 2.36 2.30 9.11
C ALA A 96 2.91 2.97 10.40
N LYS A 97 4.13 2.61 10.82
CA LYS A 97 4.81 3.24 11.95
C LYS A 97 5.25 4.68 11.61
N GLU A 98 5.87 4.88 10.45
CA GLU A 98 6.26 6.19 9.93
C GLU A 98 5.05 7.11 9.77
N ALA A 99 3.89 6.60 9.36
CA ALA A 99 2.65 7.37 9.28
C ALA A 99 2.26 7.99 10.62
N LYS A 100 2.49 7.29 11.73
CA LYS A 100 2.21 7.78 13.08
C LYS A 100 3.29 8.71 13.61
N GLU A 101 4.56 8.34 13.42
CA GLU A 101 5.69 9.01 14.05
C GLU A 101 6.24 10.20 13.24
N ASN A 102 6.23 10.10 11.91
CA ASN A 102 6.75 11.12 11.00
C ASN A 102 5.98 11.13 9.66
N PRO A 103 4.73 11.63 9.65
CA PRO A 103 3.90 11.71 8.44
C PRO A 103 4.57 12.44 7.26
N GLY A 104 5.51 13.34 7.54
CA GLY A 104 6.24 14.13 6.53
C GLY A 104 7.03 13.26 5.55
N LEU A 105 7.53 12.10 6.00
CA LEU A 105 8.22 11.14 5.13
C LEU A 105 7.31 10.61 4.03
N LEU A 106 6.05 10.32 4.36
CA LEU A 106 5.09 9.76 3.41
C LEU A 106 4.57 10.83 2.44
N LYS A 107 4.33 12.05 2.95
CA LYS A 107 3.87 13.19 2.13
C LYS A 107 4.91 13.66 1.11
N SER A 108 6.19 13.58 1.48
CA SER A 108 7.30 13.95 0.59
C SER A 108 7.71 12.84 -0.38
N ALA A 109 7.29 11.59 -0.14
CA ALA A 109 7.58 10.46 -1.01
C ALA A 109 6.84 10.55 -2.36
N PRO A 110 7.40 10.00 -3.45
CA PRO A 110 8.66 9.26 -3.49
C PRO A 110 9.88 10.19 -3.58
N THR A 111 10.98 9.76 -2.96
CA THR A 111 12.25 10.50 -2.89
C THR A 111 13.39 9.81 -3.64
N ARG A 112 13.31 8.49 -3.87
CA ARG A 112 14.34 7.72 -4.58
C ARG A 112 14.08 7.56 -6.06
N CYS A 113 12.85 7.79 -6.51
CA CYS A 113 12.50 7.72 -7.93
C CYS A 113 13.13 8.88 -8.71
N LYS A 114 13.39 8.67 -10.00
CA LYS A 114 13.92 9.71 -10.91
C LYS A 114 13.04 10.96 -10.95
N VAL A 115 11.73 10.79 -10.79
CA VAL A 115 10.73 11.85 -10.78
C VAL A 115 9.89 11.75 -9.51
N LYS A 116 9.53 12.90 -8.94
CA LYS A 116 8.67 13.02 -7.75
C LYS A 116 7.19 12.98 -8.13
N ARG A 117 6.30 13.37 -7.21
CA ARG A 117 4.87 13.54 -7.51
C ARG A 117 4.68 14.56 -8.64
N LEU A 118 3.90 14.18 -9.63
CA LEU A 118 3.52 15.05 -10.74
C LEU A 118 2.37 15.95 -10.31
N ASP A 119 2.30 17.14 -10.89
CA ASP A 119 1.15 18.03 -10.72
C ASP A 119 0.01 17.57 -11.63
N GLU A 120 -0.78 16.62 -11.13
CA GLU A 120 -1.92 16.04 -11.84
C GLU A 120 -2.99 17.11 -12.16
N VAL A 121 -3.13 18.14 -11.31
CA VAL A 121 -4.10 19.23 -11.53
C VAL A 121 -3.67 20.08 -12.71
N ALA A 122 -2.40 20.49 -12.76
CA ALA A 122 -1.87 21.23 -13.90
C ALA A 122 -1.92 20.39 -15.18
N ALA A 123 -1.56 19.12 -15.11
CA ALA A 123 -1.61 18.22 -16.27
C ALA A 123 -3.03 18.07 -16.82
N ALA A 124 -4.04 17.94 -15.95
CA ALA A 124 -5.44 17.84 -16.36
C ALA A 124 -6.00 19.16 -16.90
N ARG A 125 -5.60 20.31 -16.34
CA ARG A 125 -6.10 21.64 -16.73
C ARG A 125 -5.37 22.26 -17.92
N ARG A 126 -4.09 21.92 -18.12
CA ARG A 126 -3.19 22.45 -19.16
C ARG A 126 -2.35 21.31 -19.76
N PRO A 127 -2.98 20.37 -20.47
CA PRO A 127 -2.26 19.23 -21.03
C PRO A 127 -1.29 19.67 -22.14
N CYS A 128 -0.03 19.23 -22.06
CA CYS A 128 0.92 19.32 -23.16
C CYS A 128 0.99 17.95 -23.85
N LEU A 129 0.32 17.81 -24.99
CA LEU A 129 0.15 16.53 -25.68
C LEU A 129 1.18 16.29 -26.80
N THR A 130 2.09 17.25 -27.00
CA THR A 130 3.15 17.22 -28.00
C THR A 130 4.50 17.33 -27.29
N GLY A 131 5.48 16.54 -27.73
CA GLY A 131 6.88 16.60 -27.26
C GLY A 131 7.75 17.49 -28.12
#